data_AF-A0A6P0YJV0-F1
#
_entry.id   AF-A0A6P0YJV0-F1
#
_cell.length_a   1.000
_cell.length_b   1.000
_cell.length_c   1.000
_cell.angle_alpha   90.00
_cell.angle_beta   90.00
_cell.angle_gamma   90.00
#
_symmetry.space_group_name_H-M   'P 1'
#
loop_
_entity.id
_entity.type
_entity.pdbx_description
1 polymer ?
#
loop_
_entity_poly.entity_id
_entity_poly.type
_entity_poly.pdbx_seq_one_letter_code
_entity_poly.pdbx_strand_id
1 'polypeptide(L)' 'MEASRALSAEFREQHPEIPWTEIIGMRNILVHNYFEVDLDIVWFAIQRNVPQLKSKVEAILQNMGETY' A
#
# COMPACT_ATOMS: atom_id res chain seq x y z
N MET A 1 -5.89 2.82 13.82
CA MET A 1 -4.86 1.93 13.25
C MET A 1 -5.51 0.56 13.03
N GLU A 2 -6.53 0.51 12.17
CA GLU A 2 -7.34 -0.70 11.93
C GLU A 2 -7.23 -1.19 10.47
N ALA A 3 -7.25 -0.27 9.51
CA ALA A 3 -7.42 -0.61 8.08
C ALA A 3 -6.31 -1.48 7.47
N SER A 4 -5.08 -1.44 7.99
CA SER A 4 -3.95 -2.22 7.45
C SER A 4 -3.75 -3.58 8.12
N ARG A 5 -4.43 -3.85 9.25
CA ARG A 5 -4.54 -5.22 9.81
C ARG A 5 -5.74 -5.99 9.25
N ALA A 6 -6.53 -5.35 8.37
CA ALA A 6 -7.81 -5.85 7.87
C ALA A 6 -7.74 -6.64 6.56
N LEU A 7 -6.60 -6.68 5.86
CA LEU A 7 -6.43 -7.47 4.64
C LEU A 7 -5.82 -8.83 4.99
N SER A 8 -6.56 -9.90 4.69
CA SER A 8 -6.15 -11.27 5.03
C SER A 8 -4.88 -11.69 4.26
N ALA A 9 -4.26 -12.81 4.65
CA ALA A 9 -3.12 -13.34 3.91
C ALA A 9 -3.55 -13.74 2.49
N GLU A 10 -4.72 -14.36 2.39
CA GLU A 10 -5.34 -14.83 1.16
C GLU A 10 -5.58 -13.69 0.17
N PHE A 11 -6.06 -12.53 0.64
CA PHE A 11 -6.23 -11.35 -0.22
C PHE A 11 -4.90 -10.85 -0.79
N ARG A 12 -3.85 -10.85 0.03
CA ARG A 12 -2.51 -10.42 -0.41
C ARG A 12 -1.90 -11.40 -1.40
N GLU A 13 -2.13 -12.70 -1.20
CA GLU A 13 -1.73 -13.76 -2.12
C GLU A 13 -2.48 -13.69 -3.46
N GLN A 14 -3.74 -13.24 -3.46
CA GLN A 14 -4.53 -13.01 -4.68
C GLN A 14 -4.08 -11.77 -5.48
N HIS A 15 -3.34 -10.86 -4.84
CA HIS A 15 -2.88 -9.60 -5.46
C HIS A 15 -1.35 -9.43 -5.34
N PRO A 16 -0.53 -10.37 -5.88
CA PRO A 16 0.93 -10.31 -5.76
C PRO A 16 1.56 -9.16 -6.56
N GLU A 17 0.81 -8.55 -7.49
CA GLU A 17 1.22 -7.37 -8.25
C GLU A 17 1.38 -6.12 -7.38
N ILE A 18 0.83 -6.12 -6.16
CA ILE A 18 1.01 -5.06 -5.18
C ILE A 18 2.17 -5.43 -4.24
N PRO A 19 3.19 -4.55 -4.07
CA PRO A 19 4.34 -4.83 -3.21
C PRO A 19 3.99 -4.64 -1.73
N TRP A 20 3.18 -5.55 -1.18
CA TRP A 20 2.63 -5.45 0.18
C TRP A 20 3.70 -5.30 1.26
N THR A 21 4.81 -6.05 1.15
CA THR A 21 5.92 -5.99 2.12
C THR A 21 6.56 -4.61 2.17
N GLU A 22 6.75 -3.96 1.03
CA GLU A 22 7.33 -2.62 0.95
C GLU A 22 6.39 -1.57 1.55
N ILE A 23 5.09 -1.69 1.28
CA ILE A 23 4.07 -0.79 1.84
C ILE A 23 4.00 -0.90 3.37
N ILE A 24 4.01 -2.13 3.89
CA ILE A 24 4.00 -2.40 5.34
C ILE A 24 5.30 -1.91 5.97
N GLY A 25 6.44 -2.15 5.33
CA GLY A 25 7.75 -1.67 5.77
C GLY A 25 7.80 -0.15 5.86
N MET A 26 7.36 0.55 4.82
CA MET A 26 7.31 2.01 4.78
C MET A 26 6.39 2.58 5.87
N ARG A 27 5.22 1.97 6.09
CA ARG A 27 4.33 2.34 7.21
C ARG A 27 5.05 2.19 8.56
N ASN A 28 5.74 1.07 8.79
CA ASN A 28 6.41 0.82 10.06
C ASN A 28 7.53 1.85 10.32
N ILE A 29 8.30 2.19 9.28
CA ILE A 29 9.34 3.23 9.35
C ILE A 29 8.72 4.59 9.66
N LEU A 30 7.67 5.00 8.95
CA LEU A 30 6.99 6.27 9.16
C LEU A 30 6.27 6.38 10.51
N VAL A 31 5.92 5.26 11.15
CA VAL A 31 5.26 5.28 12.47
C VAL A 31 6.28 5.28 13.61
N HIS A 32 7.39 4.56 13.47
CA HIS A 32 8.34 4.34 14.57
C HIS A 32 9.61 5.20 14.47
N ASN A 33 10.06 5.52 13.26
CA ASN A 33 11.36 6.13 13.02
C ASN A 33 11.25 7.45 12.22
N TYR A 34 10.08 8.10 12.23
CA TYR A 34 9.79 9.28 11.39
C TYR A 34 10.78 10.44 11.54
N PHE A 35 11.48 10.54 12.67
CA PHE A 35 12.51 11.55 12.93
C PHE A 35 13.82 11.32 12.18
N GLU A 36 14.07 10.10 11.70
CA GLU A 36 15.29 9.72 10.97
C GLU A 36 15.01 9.50 9.47
N VAL A 37 13.78 9.75 9.02
CA VAL A 37 13.39 9.48 7.63
C VAL A 37 13.79 10.64 6.74
N ASP A 38 14.47 10.30 5.65
CA ASP A 38 14.76 11.24 4.58
C ASP A 38 13.45 11.65 3.88
N LEU A 39 13.10 12.93 4.00
CA LEU A 39 11.88 13.49 3.44
C LEU A 39 11.87 13.48 1.91
N ASP A 40 13.03 13.52 1.25
CA ASP A 40 13.11 13.45 -0.22
C ASP A 40 12.75 12.05 -0.71
N ILE A 41 13.15 11.01 0.03
CA ILE A 41 12.76 9.62 -0.25
C ILE A 41 11.25 9.44 -0.08
N VAL A 42 10.68 9.99 1.00
CA VAL A 42 9.23 9.92 1.25
C VAL A 42 8.46 10.69 0.17
N TRP A 43 8.93 11.87 -0.18
CA TRP A 43 8.32 12.68 -1.23
C TRP A 43 8.32 11.96 -2.58
N PHE A 44 9.45 11.34 -2.95
CA PHE A 44 9.54 10.52 -4.15
C PHE A 44 8.57 9.34 -4.13
N ALA A 45 8.46 8.64 -3.00
CA ALA A 45 7.52 7.54 -2.84
C ALA A 45 6.05 8.00 -2.99
N ILE A 46 5.71 9.16 -2.43
CA ILE A 46 4.39 9.78 -2.61
C ILE A 46 4.14 10.12 -4.08
N GLN A 47 5.12 10.69 -4.79
CA GLN A 47 4.91 11.12 -6.17
C GLN A 47 4.88 9.95 -7.16
N ARG A 48 5.62 8.87 -6.91
CA ARG A 48 5.74 7.75 -7.86
C ARG A 48 4.95 6.52 -7.48
N ASN A 49 5.05 6.07 -6.22
CA ASN A 49 4.48 4.78 -5.82
C ASN A 49 3.00 4.90 -5.44
N VAL A 50 2.59 6.00 -4.81
CA VAL A 50 1.19 6.18 -4.36
C VAL A 50 0.20 6.25 -5.53
N PRO A 51 0.44 6.98 -6.65
CA PRO A 51 -0.48 6.99 -7.78
C PRO A 51 -0.63 5.60 -8.41
N GLN A 52 0.48 4.87 -8.56
CA GLN A 52 0.48 3.51 -9.10
C GLN A 52 -0.31 2.56 -8.20
N LEU A 53 -0.12 2.66 -6.88
CA LEU A 53 -0.87 1.87 -5.91
C LEU A 53 -2.36 2.20 -5.97
N LYS A 54 -2.71 3.49 -6.07
CA LYS A 54 -4.10 3.93 -6.20
C LYS A 54 -4.78 3.29 -7.42
N SER A 55 -4.15 3.33 -8.59
CA SER A 55 -4.72 2.72 -9.80
C SER A 55 -4.92 1.20 -9.66
N LYS A 56 -3.98 0.51 -9.00
CA LYS A 56 -4.13 -0.93 -8.72
C LYS A 56 -5.30 -1.21 -7.78
N VAL A 57 -5.44 -0.43 -6.71
CA VAL A 57 -6.55 -0.56 -5.76
C VAL A 57 -7.89 -0.26 -6.44
N GLU A 58 -7.97 0.77 -7.28
CA GLU A 58 -9.16 1.09 -8.06
C GLU A 58 -9.56 -0.07 -8.99
N ALA A 59 -8.60 -0.69 -9.68
CA ALA A 59 -8.86 -1.87 -10.51
C ALA A 59 -9.39 -3.06 -9.69
N ILE A 60 -8.81 -3.31 -8.50
CA ILE A 60 -9.30 -4.36 -7.61
C ILE A 60 -10.75 -4.08 -7.18
N LEU A 61 -11.06 -2.84 -6.81
CA LEU A 61 -12.42 -2.45 -6.39
C LEU A 61 -13.43 -2.56 -7.53
N GLN A 62 -13.03 -2.23 -8.77
CA GLN A 62 -13.88 -2.43 -9.95
C GLN A 62 -14.18 -3.90 -10.19
N ASN A 63 -13.16 -4.77 -10.17
CA ASN A 63 -13.33 -6.21 -10.34
C ASN A 63 -14.20 -6.84 -9.24
N MET A 64 -14.21 -6.27 -8.03
CA MET A 64 -15.10 -6.69 -6.95
C MET A 64 -16.55 -6.23 -7.16
N GLY A 65 -16.77 -5.09 -7.80
CA GLY A 65 -18.09 -4.53 -8.10
C GLY A 65 -18.78 -5.15 -9.31
N GLU A 66 -18.04 -5.80 -10.22
CA GLU A 66 -18.58 -6.46 -11.43
C GLU A 66 -19.20 -7.85 -11.15
N THR A 67 -19.30 -8.27 -9.88
CA THR A 67 -19.87 -9.59 -9.50
C THR A 67 -21.35 -9.53 -9.09
N TYR A 68 -22.11 -8.49 -9.48
CA TYR A 68 -23.56 -8.37 -9.21
C TYR A 68 -24.38 -7.97 -10.45
#